data_AF-A0A1L3GNJ7-F1
#
_entry.id   AF-A0A1L3GNJ7-F1
#
_cell.length_a   1.000
_cell.length_b   1.000
_cell.length_c   1.000
_cell.angle_alpha   90.00
_cell.angle_beta   90.00
_cell.angle_gamma   90.00
#
_symmetry.space_group_name_H-M   'P 1'
#
loop_
_entity.id
_entity.type
_entity.pdbx_description
1 polymer ?
#
loop_
_entity_poly.entity_id
_entity_poly.type
_entity_poly.pdbx_seq_one_letter_code
_entity_poly.pdbx_strand_id
1 'polypeptide(L)'
;MLKVIQNGLNRLDIELSGKLDAEQMKTALDELVSKSENIENGKMLYEVIDFHLPSLGAIAIEFSRLPSMFKLMKKFNRAAVLTDKAWIQKVSELEGALFPGLEIKAFNRDQKEEAETWLSS
;
A
#
# COMPACT_ATOMS: atom_id res chain seq x y z
N MET A 1 -7.15 -7.07 10.50
CA MET A 1 -7.57 -5.68 10.62
C MET A 1 -6.78 -4.82 9.64
N LEU A 2 -7.48 -3.95 8.92
CA LEU A 2 -6.90 -2.92 8.07
C LEU A 2 -7.27 -1.55 8.62
N LYS A 3 -6.33 -0.61 8.65
CA LYS A 3 -6.60 0.80 8.95
C LYS A 3 -5.93 1.71 7.93
N VAL A 4 -6.63 2.77 7.53
CA VAL A 4 -6.08 3.84 6.69
C VAL A 4 -6.06 5.12 7.51
N ILE A 5 -4.90 5.73 7.68
CA ILE A 5 -4.69 6.91 8.50
C ILE A 5 -4.15 8.03 7.61
N GLN A 6 -4.78 9.20 7.64
CA GLN A 6 -4.24 10.37 6.96
C GLN A 6 -3.20 11.04 7.85
N ASN A 7 -1.96 11.10 7.37
CA ASN A 7 -0.82 11.65 8.11
C ASN A 7 -0.35 12.93 7.41
N GLY A 8 -0.90 14.07 7.81
CA GLY A 8 -0.67 15.35 7.15
C GLY A 8 -1.41 15.46 5.81
N LEU A 9 -0.98 16.42 4.98
CA LEU A 9 -1.71 16.78 3.74
C LEU A 9 -1.52 15.75 2.61
N ASN A 10 -0.33 15.18 2.48
CA ASN A 10 0.07 14.39 1.30
C ASN A 10 0.61 13.00 1.68
N ARG A 11 0.12 12.40 2.77
CA ARG A 11 0.54 11.06 3.16
C ARG A 11 -0.56 10.23 3.79
N LEU A 12 -0.59 8.95 3.43
CA LEU A 12 -1.43 7.93 4.03
C LEU A 12 -0.56 6.84 4.69
N ASP A 13 -0.92 6.47 5.90
CA ASP A 13 -0.35 5.32 6.60
C ASP A 13 -1.39 4.19 6.63
N ILE A 14 -0.99 3.01 6.19
CA ILE A 14 -1.86 1.83 6.06
C ILE A 14 -1.31 0.71 6.96
N GLU A 15 -2.10 0.30 7.94
CA GLU A 15 -1.77 -0.86 8.78
C GLU A 15 -2.53 -2.09 8.27
N LEU A 16 -1.80 -3.19 8.00
CA LEU A 16 -2.32 -4.47 7.55
C LEU A 16 -1.93 -5.58 8.53
N SER A 17 -2.92 -6.21 9.16
CA SER A 17 -2.70 -7.32 10.11
C SER A 17 -3.73 -8.43 9.95
N GLY A 18 -3.29 -9.69 10.07
CA GLY A 18 -4.17 -10.85 10.06
C GLY A 18 -4.84 -11.12 8.71
N LYS A 19 -5.92 -11.92 8.72
CA LYS A 19 -6.67 -12.24 7.50
C LYS A 19 -7.67 -11.12 7.20
N LEU A 20 -7.67 -10.67 5.94
CA LEU A 20 -8.68 -9.78 5.39
C LEU A 20 -9.65 -10.59 4.55
N ASP A 21 -10.94 -10.50 4.86
CA ASP A 21 -11.98 -11.01 3.99
C ASP A 21 -12.32 -9.98 2.88
N ALA A 22 -13.19 -10.38 1.95
CA ALA A 22 -13.56 -9.56 0.80
C ALA A 22 -14.30 -8.27 1.18
N GLU A 23 -15.07 -8.27 2.27
CA GLU A 23 -15.82 -7.10 2.73
C GLU A 23 -14.89 -6.09 3.40
N GLN A 24 -13.98 -6.57 4.25
CA GLN A 24 -12.94 -5.76 4.89
C GLN A 24 -12.02 -5.12 3.85
N MET A 25 -11.64 -5.87 2.80
CA MET A 25 -10.86 -5.33 1.69
C MET A 25 -11.63 -4.27 0.90
N LYS A 26 -12.93 -4.48 0.66
CA LYS A 26 -13.75 -3.48 -0.04
C LYS A 26 -13.79 -2.16 0.73
N THR A 27 -14.14 -2.21 2.02
CA THR A 27 -14.24 -1.02 2.88
C THR A 27 -12.89 -0.28 2.95
N ALA A 28 -11.81 -1.03 3.06
CA ALA A 28 -10.46 -0.49 3.06
C ALA A 28 -10.11 0.30 1.79
N LEU A 29 -10.44 -0.25 0.63
CA LEU A 29 -10.20 0.40 -0.65
C LEU A 29 -11.05 1.65 -0.81
N ASP A 30 -12.31 1.60 -0.37
CA ASP A 30 -13.22 2.76 -0.40
C ASP A 30 -12.69 3.89 0.50
N GLU A 31 -12.19 3.56 1.70
CA GLU A 31 -11.52 4.52 2.58
C GLU A 31 -10.25 5.10 1.97
N LEU A 32 -9.43 4.27 1.33
CA LEU A 32 -8.17 4.71 0.73
C LEU A 32 -8.43 5.65 -0.45
N VAL A 33 -9.42 5.35 -1.29
CA VAL A 33 -9.88 6.24 -2.35
C VAL A 33 -10.36 7.57 -1.78
N SER A 34 -11.26 7.54 -0.79
CA SER A 34 -11.81 8.76 -0.18
C SER A 34 -10.72 9.63 0.48
N LYS A 35 -9.83 9.04 1.28
CA LYS A 35 -8.75 9.76 1.98
C LYS A 35 -7.67 10.28 1.03
N SER A 36 -7.56 9.69 -0.16
CA SER A 36 -6.62 10.14 -1.20
C SER A 36 -7.19 11.22 -2.12
N GLU A 37 -8.46 11.63 -1.99
CA GLU A 37 -9.13 12.48 -2.99
C GLU A 37 -8.33 13.75 -3.32
N ASN A 38 -7.79 14.40 -2.30
CA ASN A 38 -7.05 15.67 -2.41
C ASN A 38 -5.52 15.51 -2.40
N ILE A 39 -5.01 14.27 -2.49
CA ILE A 39 -3.57 14.01 -2.50
C ILE A 39 -3.03 14.15 -3.92
N GLU A 40 -1.96 14.92 -4.05
CA GLU A 40 -1.14 15.00 -5.26
C GLU A 40 0.34 14.80 -4.87
N ASN A 41 1.07 13.99 -5.65
CA ASN A 41 2.47 13.64 -5.38
C ASN A 41 2.70 13.10 -3.95
N GLY A 42 1.74 12.31 -3.46
CA GLY A 42 1.69 11.83 -2.10
C GLY A 42 2.68 10.70 -1.80
N LYS A 43 2.71 10.35 -0.51
CA LYS A 43 3.54 9.30 0.05
C LYS A 43 2.67 8.28 0.78
N MET A 44 3.09 7.02 0.79
CA MET A 44 2.42 5.96 1.54
C MET A 44 3.40 5.22 2.44
N LEU A 45 2.97 4.91 3.66
CA LEU A 45 3.65 3.95 4.52
C LEU A 45 2.72 2.78 4.79
N TYR A 46 3.12 1.59 4.38
CA TYR A 46 2.41 0.35 4.68
C TYR A 46 3.13 -0.38 5.81
N GLU A 47 2.43 -0.71 6.89
CA GLU A 47 2.92 -1.63 7.92
C GLU A 47 2.18 -2.97 7.79
N VAL A 48 2.89 -3.99 7.34
CA VAL A 48 2.34 -5.32 7.02
C VAL A 48 2.87 -6.34 8.02
N ILE A 49 2.03 -6.64 9.02
CA ILE A 49 2.36 -7.52 10.13
C ILE A 49 2.19 -9.00 9.74
N ASP A 50 1.07 -9.32 9.10
CA ASP A 50 0.75 -10.66 8.65
C ASP A 50 -0.17 -10.55 7.44
N PHE A 51 0.36 -10.83 6.25
CA PHE A 51 -0.39 -10.83 5.00
C PHE A 51 -0.22 -12.17 4.31
N HIS A 52 -1.34 -12.73 3.90
CA HIS A 52 -1.40 -13.99 3.16
C HIS A 52 -1.77 -13.65 1.72
N LEU A 53 -1.05 -14.24 0.76
CA LEU A 53 -1.37 -14.09 -0.65
C LEU A 53 -2.84 -14.49 -0.88
N PRO A 54 -3.66 -13.64 -1.53
CA PRO A 54 -5.04 -13.98 -1.86
C PRO A 54 -5.09 -15.23 -2.75
N SER A 55 -6.20 -15.96 -2.69
CA SER A 55 -6.44 -17.08 -3.62
C SER A 55 -6.62 -16.57 -5.06
N LEU A 56 -6.38 -17.41 -6.07
CA LEU A 56 -6.51 -17.03 -7.49
C LEU A 56 -7.90 -16.46 -7.84
N GLY A 57 -8.97 -16.90 -7.17
CA GLY A 57 -10.32 -16.35 -7.36
C GLY A 57 -10.50 -14.94 -6.76
N ALA A 58 -9.82 -14.64 -5.65
CA ALA A 58 -9.79 -13.29 -5.06
C ALA A 58 -9.00 -12.32 -5.95
N ILE A 59 -7.90 -12.81 -6.55
CA ILE A 59 -7.10 -12.06 -7.51
C ILE A 59 -7.96 -11.61 -8.70
N ALA A 60 -8.79 -12.46 -9.31
CA ALA A 60 -9.65 -12.05 -10.44
C ALA A 60 -10.63 -10.90 -10.09
N ILE A 61 -11.15 -10.88 -8.86
CA ILE A 61 -12.00 -9.77 -8.37
C ILE A 61 -11.15 -8.51 -8.15
N GLU A 62 -9.93 -8.64 -7.65
CA GLU A 62 -8.95 -7.55 -7.54
C GLU A 62 -8.58 -6.96 -8.92
N PHE A 63 -8.50 -7.78 -9.97
CA PHE A 63 -8.23 -7.34 -11.34
C PHE A 63 -9.29 -6.36 -11.87
N SER A 64 -10.57 -6.54 -11.52
CA SER A 64 -11.64 -5.60 -11.89
C SER A 64 -11.46 -4.20 -11.26
N ARG A 65 -10.73 -4.13 -10.14
CA ARG A 65 -10.41 -2.90 -9.42
C ARG A 65 -9.06 -2.30 -9.82
N LEU A 66 -8.28 -2.98 -10.65
CA LEU A 66 -6.99 -2.46 -11.13
C LEU A 66 -7.12 -1.08 -11.80
N PRO A 67 -8.12 -0.77 -12.65
CA PRO A 67 -8.21 0.55 -13.25
C PRO A 67 -8.37 1.68 -12.22
N SER A 68 -9.18 1.48 -11.18
CA SER A 68 -9.33 2.44 -10.09
C SER A 68 -8.06 2.54 -9.24
N MET A 69 -7.40 1.40 -8.99
CA MET A 69 -6.11 1.37 -8.31
C MET A 69 -5.03 2.10 -9.10
N PHE A 70 -4.94 1.92 -10.42
CA PHE A 70 -4.00 2.63 -11.27
C PHE A 70 -4.18 4.16 -11.19
N LYS A 71 -5.44 4.64 -11.22
CA LYS A 71 -5.73 6.08 -11.06
C LYS A 71 -5.31 6.60 -9.69
N LEU A 72 -5.51 5.79 -8.66
CA LEU A 72 -5.15 6.08 -7.28
C LEU A 72 -3.64 6.11 -7.09
N MET A 73 -2.92 5.09 -7.56
CA MET A 73 -1.46 4.99 -7.42
C MET A 73 -0.75 6.16 -8.11
N LYS A 74 -1.29 6.71 -9.20
CA LYS A 74 -0.76 7.92 -9.85
C LYS A 74 -0.75 9.17 -8.97
N LYS A 75 -1.50 9.17 -7.86
CA LYS A 75 -1.48 10.28 -6.89
C LYS A 75 -0.27 10.21 -5.97
N PHE A 76 0.44 9.09 -5.95
CA PHE A 76 1.54 8.83 -5.03
C PHE A 76 2.84 8.60 -5.80
N ASN A 77 3.92 9.14 -5.28
CA ASN A 77 5.24 9.03 -5.92
C ASN A 77 6.14 8.05 -5.16
N ARG A 78 5.87 7.82 -3.87
CA ARG A 78 6.62 6.87 -3.04
C ARG A 78 5.71 6.06 -2.12
N ALA A 79 6.02 4.78 -1.98
CA ALA A 79 5.42 3.89 -0.99
C ALA A 79 6.52 3.10 -0.27
N ALA A 80 6.58 3.21 1.06
CA ALA A 80 7.42 2.37 1.88
C ALA A 80 6.60 1.22 2.46
N VAL A 81 7.14 0.00 2.43
CA VAL A 81 6.47 -1.21 2.94
C VAL A 81 7.30 -1.82 4.06
N LEU A 82 6.81 -1.76 5.29
CA LEU A 82 7.40 -2.38 6.47
C LEU A 82 6.85 -3.79 6.65
N THR A 83 7.69 -4.81 6.48
CA THR A 83 7.27 -6.21 6.61
C THR A 83 8.43 -7.14 6.96
N ASP A 84 8.15 -8.15 7.79
CA ASP A 84 9.10 -9.21 8.13
C ASP A 84 9.12 -10.34 7.07
N LYS A 85 8.30 -10.23 6.02
CA LYS A 85 8.15 -11.25 4.99
C LYS A 85 9.00 -10.92 3.77
N ALA A 86 10.13 -11.60 3.61
CA ALA A 86 11.05 -11.41 2.48
C ALA A 86 10.40 -11.58 1.09
N TRP A 87 9.33 -12.38 0.97
CA TRP A 87 8.61 -12.53 -0.30
C TRP A 87 7.78 -11.29 -0.66
N ILE A 88 7.23 -10.58 0.32
CA ILE A 88 6.49 -9.32 0.10
C ILE A 88 7.46 -8.25 -0.36
N GLN A 89 8.65 -8.18 0.25
CA GLN A 89 9.69 -7.22 -0.15
C GLN A 89 10.02 -7.33 -1.65
N LYS A 90 10.25 -8.57 -2.14
CA LYS A 90 10.53 -8.82 -3.56
C LYS A 90 9.38 -8.48 -4.50
N VAL A 91 8.14 -8.75 -4.11
CA VAL A 91 6.96 -8.46 -4.93
C VAL A 91 6.70 -6.96 -4.98
N SER A 92 6.82 -6.26 -3.85
CA SER A 92 6.64 -4.81 -3.78
C SER A 92 7.62 -4.05 -4.69
N GLU A 93 8.88 -4.48 -4.76
CA GLU A 93 9.88 -3.87 -5.66
C GLU A 93 9.56 -4.12 -7.14
N LEU A 94 9.06 -5.31 -7.48
CA LEU A 94 8.64 -5.67 -8.85
C LEU A 94 7.36 -4.93 -9.28
N GLU A 95 6.41 -4.72 -8.38
CA GLU A 95 5.16 -3.99 -8.66
C GLU A 95 5.40 -2.51 -8.97
N GLY A 96 6.47 -1.89 -8.45
CA GLY A 96 6.88 -0.54 -8.85
C GLY A 96 7.11 -0.39 -10.37
N ALA A 97 7.53 -1.46 -11.05
CA ALA A 97 7.67 -1.44 -12.51
C ALA A 97 6.33 -1.40 -13.26
N LEU A 98 5.24 -1.84 -12.61
CA LEU A 98 3.88 -1.82 -13.18
C LEU A 98 3.19 -0.47 -13.01
N PHE A 99 3.65 0.37 -12.07
CA PHE A 99 3.06 1.69 -11.78
C PHE A 99 4.05 2.82 -12.12
N PRO A 100 4.06 3.31 -13.37
CA PRO A 100 4.95 4.39 -13.78
C PRO A 100 4.80 5.63 -12.88
N GLY A 101 5.92 6.09 -12.31
CA GLY A 101 5.96 7.27 -11.44
C GLY A 101 5.84 6.97 -9.94
N LEU A 102 5.63 5.71 -9.54
CA LEU A 102 5.62 5.27 -8.15
C LEU A 102 6.87 4.45 -7.82
N GLU A 103 7.71 4.96 -6.93
CA GLU A 103 8.77 4.16 -6.31
C GLU A 103 8.21 3.40 -5.10
N ILE A 104 8.46 2.09 -5.07
CA ILE A 104 8.11 1.25 -3.92
C ILE A 104 9.40 0.69 -3.34
N LYS A 105 9.57 0.84 -2.03
CA LYS A 105 10.71 0.27 -1.31
C LYS A 105 10.24 -0.47 -0.07
N ALA A 106 10.78 -1.67 0.14
CA ALA A 106 10.47 -2.46 1.31
C ALA A 106 11.57 -2.36 2.37
N PHE A 107 11.18 -2.47 3.63
CA PHE A 107 12.00 -2.37 4.82
C PHE A 107 11.55 -3.44 5.82
N ASN A 108 12.44 -3.90 6.69
CA ASN A 108 12.03 -4.72 7.82
C ASN A 108 11.24 -3.86 8.82
N ARG A 109 10.41 -4.46 9.69
CA ARG A 109 9.58 -3.69 10.61
C ARG A 109 10.37 -2.94 11.68
N ASP A 110 11.55 -3.45 12.04
CA ASP A 110 12.50 -2.77 12.92
C ASP A 110 13.20 -1.58 12.23
N GLN A 111 13.08 -1.46 10.91
CA GLN A 111 13.67 -0.38 10.10
C GLN A 111 12.70 0.77 9.80
N LYS A 112 11.76 1.02 10.72
CA LYS A 112 10.75 2.07 10.55
C LYS A 112 11.38 3.45 10.37
N GLU A 113 12.46 3.76 11.08
CA GLU A 113 13.14 5.05 10.99
C GLU A 113 13.82 5.26 9.63
N GLU A 114 14.43 4.22 9.03
CA GLU A 114 14.99 4.34 7.69
C GLU A 114 13.91 4.50 6.62
N ALA A 115 12.77 3.81 6.79
CA ALA A 115 11.63 3.95 5.88
C ALA A 115 11.05 5.38 5.91
N GLU A 116 10.90 5.96 7.10
CA GLU A 116 10.47 7.34 7.31
C GLU A 116 11.42 8.36 6.67
N THR A 117 12.73 8.12 6.84
CA THR A 117 13.79 8.96 6.25
C THR A 117 13.74 8.92 4.73
N TRP A 118 13.60 7.72 4.14
CA TRP A 118 13.50 7.54 2.68
C TRP A 118 12.21 8.12 2.11
N LEU A 119 11.09 8.00 2.82
CA LEU A 119 9.85 8.67 2.41
C LEU A 119 10.04 10.19 2.39
N SER A 120 10.82 10.74 3.31
CA SER A 120 11.02 12.20 3.45
C SER A 120 12.05 12.80 2.49
N SER A 121 12.87 11.97 1.82
CA SER A 121 13.90 12.44 0.88
C SER A 121 13.36 12.74 -0.52
#